data_AF-A0A355CAC9-F1
#
_entry.id   AF-A0A355CAC9-F1
#
_cell.length_a   1.000
_cell.length_b   1.000
_cell.length_c   1.000
_cell.angle_alpha   90.00
_cell.angle_beta   90.00
_cell.angle_gamma   90.00
#
_symmetry.space_group_name_H-M   'P 1'
#
loop_
_entity.id
_entity.type
_entity.pdbx_description
1 polymer ?
#
loop_
_entity_poly.entity_id
_entity_poly.type
_entity_poly.pdbx_seq_one_letter_code
_entity_poly.pdbx_strand_id
1 'polypeptide(L)'
;KLHIGDATQIIPEFEDESFGLAFIDADKELYWKYFEATLPKIRKGGFILVDNTLWYGKVVEKVESSDRATQGILNFNEKLANDDRVEKVILPVRDGITVVRKK
;
A
#
# COMPACT_ATOMS: atom_id res chain seq x y z
N LYS A 1 13.51 12.79 9.79
CA LYS A 1 13.28 14.10 9.13
C LYS A 1 11.83 14.13 8.68
N LEU A 2 11.10 15.24 8.88
CA LEU A 2 9.76 15.40 8.31
C LEU A 2 9.90 15.99 6.91
N HIS A 3 9.18 15.43 5.95
CA HIS A 3 9.06 15.95 4.59
C HIS A 3 7.60 16.39 4.39
N ILE A 4 7.38 17.60 3.87
CA ILE A 4 6.05 18.17 3.64
C ILE A 4 5.86 18.34 2.14
N GLY A 5 4.85 17.67 1.57
CA GLY A 5 4.53 17.73 0.15
C GLY A 5 3.86 16.44 -0.35
N ASP A 6 3.72 16.31 -1.66
CA ASP A 6 3.15 15.11 -2.28
C ASP A 6 4.10 13.93 -2.14
N ALA A 7 3.67 12.91 -1.40
CA ALA A 7 4.45 11.70 -1.17
C ALA A 7 4.80 10.97 -2.48
N THR A 8 3.98 11.07 -3.52
CA THR A 8 4.28 10.47 -4.84
C THR A 8 5.49 11.11 -5.53
N GLN A 9 5.83 12.35 -5.15
CA GLN A 9 7.00 13.07 -5.66
C GLN A 9 8.21 12.92 -4.74
N ILE A 10 7.98 12.89 -3.43
CA ILE A 10 9.05 12.83 -2.42
C ILE A 10 9.64 11.42 -2.29
N ILE A 11 8.82 10.36 -2.26
CA ILE A 11 9.32 8.99 -2.06
C ILE A 11 10.38 8.60 -3.11
N PRO A 12 10.20 8.90 -4.42
CA PRO A 12 11.21 8.63 -5.43
C PRO A 12 12.60 9.25 -5.18
N GLU A 13 12.67 10.36 -4.44
CA GLU A 13 13.93 11.07 -4.15
C GLU A 13 14.82 10.34 -3.13
N PHE A 14 14.26 9.41 -2.35
CA PHE A 14 15.06 8.60 -1.45
C PHE A 14 15.91 7.58 -2.21
N GLU A 15 17.06 7.21 -1.63
CA GLU A 15 17.88 6.14 -2.18
C GLU A 15 17.13 4.80 -2.15
N ASP A 16 17.38 3.97 -3.15
CA ASP A 16 16.83 2.62 -3.20
C ASP A 16 17.39 1.77 -2.05
N GLU A 17 16.59 0.82 -1.57
CA GLU A 17 16.92 -0.09 -0.47
C GLU A 17 17.37 0.57 0.85
N SER A 18 17.03 1.85 1.05
CA SER A 18 17.41 2.63 2.24
C SER A 18 16.54 2.35 3.47
N PHE A 19 15.38 1.70 3.32
CA PHE A 19 14.44 1.43 4.41
C PHE A 19 14.25 -0.07 4.70
N GLY A 20 14.14 -0.40 5.99
CA GLY A 20 13.78 -1.76 6.44
C GLY A 20 12.27 -1.99 6.59
N LEU A 21 11.50 -0.91 6.77
CA LEU A 21 10.06 -0.93 7.02
C LEU A 21 9.43 0.35 6.45
N ALA A 22 8.26 0.24 5.84
CA ALA A 22 7.38 1.36 5.53
C ALA A 22 5.95 1.09 6.01
N PHE A 23 5.23 2.16 6.33
CA PHE A 23 3.81 2.12 6.70
C PHE A 23 3.05 3.10 5.81
N ILE A 24 2.08 2.59 5.03
CA ILE A 24 1.26 3.36 4.09
C ILE A 24 -0.14 3.50 4.69
N ASP A 25 -0.45 4.72 5.13
CA ASP A 25 -1.81 5.14 5.50
C ASP A 25 -2.06 6.57 5.00
N ALA A 26 -2.37 6.68 3.72
CA ALA A 26 -2.59 7.94 3.02
C ALA A 26 -3.89 7.90 2.18
N ASP A 27 -3.94 8.67 1.10
CA ASP A 27 -5.08 8.73 0.18
C ASP A 27 -5.30 7.39 -0.53
N LYS A 28 -6.45 6.78 -0.27
CA LYS A 28 -6.77 5.41 -0.69
C LYS A 28 -6.80 5.23 -2.22
N GLU A 29 -7.18 6.27 -2.95
CA GLU A 29 -7.18 6.31 -4.42
C GLU A 29 -5.76 6.12 -5.02
N LEU A 30 -4.72 6.44 -4.25
CA LEU A 30 -3.33 6.45 -4.69
C LEU A 30 -2.50 5.32 -4.08
N TYR A 31 -3.10 4.40 -3.32
CA TYR A 31 -2.40 3.31 -2.64
C TYR A 31 -1.47 2.52 -3.53
N TRP A 32 -1.92 2.14 -4.73
CA TRP A 32 -1.05 1.45 -5.69
C TRP A 32 0.16 2.30 -6.10
N LYS A 33 -0.01 3.61 -6.29
CA LYS A 33 1.09 4.51 -6.64
C LYS A 33 2.08 4.66 -5.49
N TYR A 34 1.59 4.79 -4.25
CA TYR A 34 2.46 4.83 -3.07
C TYR A 34 3.23 3.52 -2.91
N PHE A 35 2.59 2.37 -3.12
CA PHE A 35 3.24 1.07 -3.08
C PHE A 35 4.36 0.95 -4.12
N GLU A 36 4.08 1.29 -5.39
CA GLU A 36 5.09 1.26 -6.46
C GLU A 36 6.26 2.20 -6.19
N ALA A 37 5.99 3.41 -5.66
CA ALA A 37 7.06 4.33 -5.29
C ALA A 37 7.90 3.82 -4.11
N THR A 38 7.26 3.10 -3.17
CA THR A 38 7.89 2.63 -1.92
C THR A 38 8.71 1.36 -2.13
N LEU A 39 8.26 0.42 -2.97
CA LEU A 39 8.87 -0.90 -3.12
C LEU A 39 10.38 -0.87 -3.48
N PRO A 40 10.87 0.01 -4.38
CA PRO A 40 12.30 0.15 -4.64
C PRO A 40 13.10 0.61 -3.41
N LYS A 41 12.49 1.43 -2.55
CA LYS A 41 13.13 2.04 -1.37
C LYS A 41 13.25 1.07 -0.20
N ILE A 42 12.51 -0.03 -0.22
CA ILE A 42 12.58 -1.09 0.79
C ILE A 42 13.70 -2.06 0.43
N ARG A 43 14.56 -2.40 1.38
CA ARG A 43 15.60 -3.42 1.20
C ARG A 43 14.99 -4.81 0.98
N LYS A 44 15.71 -5.68 0.28
CA LYS A 44 15.38 -7.12 0.20
C LYS A 44 15.09 -7.72 1.60
N GLY A 45 13.97 -8.42 1.73
CA GLY A 45 13.48 -8.97 3.00
C GLY A 45 12.87 -7.96 3.97
N GLY A 46 12.84 -6.67 3.62
CA GLY A 46 12.14 -5.62 4.37
C GLY A 46 10.62 -5.67 4.14
N PHE A 47 9.90 -4.83 4.91
CA PHE A 47 8.45 -4.90 4.99
C PHE A 47 7.75 -3.60 4.58
N ILE A 48 6.57 -3.72 3.99
CA ILE A 48 5.61 -2.64 3.79
C ILE A 48 4.32 -3.05 4.48
N LEU A 49 3.81 -2.19 5.34
CA LEU A 49 2.51 -2.34 5.98
C LEU A 49 1.55 -1.36 5.31
N VAL A 50 0.37 -1.84 4.91
CA VAL A 50 -0.67 -1.01 4.30
C VAL A 50 -1.94 -1.13 5.12
N ASP A 51 -2.44 -0.03 5.65
CA ASP A 51 -3.61 0.00 6.53
C ASP A 51 -4.94 0.04 5.76
N ASN A 52 -6.04 -0.25 6.44
CA ASN A 52 -7.42 -0.16 5.93
C ASN A 52 -7.72 -0.98 4.66
N THR A 53 -7.08 -2.12 4.49
CA THR A 53 -7.20 -2.95 3.27
C THR A 53 -8.47 -3.81 3.23
N LEU A 54 -9.23 -3.90 4.32
CA LEU A 54 -10.59 -4.48 4.37
C LEU A 54 -11.71 -3.43 4.31
N TRP A 55 -11.40 -2.14 4.52
CA TRP A 55 -12.26 -0.98 4.26
C TRP A 55 -13.70 -1.08 4.75
N TYR A 56 -13.89 -1.35 6.04
CA TYR A 56 -15.15 -1.53 6.75
C TYR A 56 -16.01 -2.66 6.16
N GLY A 57 -15.38 -3.61 5.46
CA GLY A 57 -16.07 -4.67 4.74
C GLY A 57 -16.57 -4.25 3.35
N LYS A 58 -16.46 -2.98 2.95
CA LYS A 58 -16.95 -2.50 1.64
C LYS A 58 -16.30 -3.21 0.45
N VAL A 59 -15.12 -3.80 0.64
CA VAL A 59 -14.40 -4.56 -0.39
C VAL A 59 -15.16 -5.82 -0.85
N VAL A 60 -16.18 -6.28 -0.13
CA VAL A 60 -17.06 -7.40 -0.53
C VAL A 60 -18.46 -6.95 -0.96
N GLU A 61 -18.72 -5.65 -1.00
CA GLU A 61 -20.02 -5.07 -1.33
C GLU A 61 -20.05 -4.54 -2.78
N LYS A 62 -21.25 -4.20 -3.27
CA LYS A 62 -21.38 -3.49 -4.53
C LYS A 62 -20.83 -2.08 -4.36
N VAL A 63 -19.81 -1.74 -5.15
CA VAL A 63 -19.16 -0.43 -5.07
C VAL A 63 -19.86 0.57 -5.99
N GLU A 64 -20.28 1.70 -5.42
CA GLU A 64 -20.83 2.82 -6.17
C GLU A 64 -19.74 3.49 -7.02
N SER A 65 -20.11 4.01 -8.19
CA SER A 65 -19.14 4.63 -9.12
C SER A 65 -18.45 5.87 -8.53
N SER A 66 -19.09 6.55 -7.59
CA SER A 66 -18.55 7.71 -6.87
C SER A 66 -17.62 7.36 -5.71
N ASP A 67 -17.59 6.11 -5.23
CA ASP A 67 -16.74 5.68 -4.11
C ASP A 67 -15.32 5.34 -4.60
N ARG A 68 -14.58 6.40 -4.96
CA ARG A 68 -13.22 6.28 -5.49
C ARG A 68 -12.24 5.65 -4.50
N ALA A 69 -12.45 5.85 -3.20
CA ALA A 69 -11.61 5.26 -2.15
C ALA A 69 -11.71 3.72 -2.16
N THR A 70 -12.93 3.18 -2.17
CA THR A 70 -13.15 1.72 -2.22
C THR A 70 -12.61 1.13 -3.52
N GLN A 71 -12.81 1.81 -4.66
CA GLN A 71 -12.22 1.41 -5.94
C GLN A 71 -10.69 1.37 -5.90
N GLY A 72 -10.06 2.36 -5.27
CA GLY A 72 -8.60 2.42 -5.08
C GLY A 72 -8.07 1.24 -4.26
N ILE A 73 -8.76 0.89 -3.17
CA ILE A 73 -8.39 -0.25 -2.31
C ILE A 73 -8.60 -1.58 -3.03
N LEU A 74 -9.71 -1.76 -3.75
CA LEU A 74 -9.92 -2.95 -4.58
C LEU A 74 -8.83 -3.10 -5.63
N ASN A 75 -8.50 -2.02 -6.34
CA ASN A 75 -7.44 -2.03 -7.34
C ASN A 75 -6.08 -2.36 -6.72
N PHE A 76 -5.77 -1.81 -5.56
CA PHE A 76 -4.55 -2.13 -4.81
C PHE A 76 -4.51 -3.61 -4.41
N ASN A 77 -5.59 -4.13 -3.79
CA ASN A 77 -5.67 -5.52 -3.34
C ASN A 77 -5.53 -6.50 -4.52
N GLU A 78 -6.21 -6.24 -5.64
CA GLU A 78 -6.13 -7.07 -6.85
C GLU A 78 -4.72 -7.09 -7.44
N LYS A 79 -4.09 -5.93 -7.60
CA LYS A 79 -2.73 -5.86 -8.14
C LYS A 79 -1.71 -6.51 -7.21
N LEU A 80 -1.81 -6.22 -5.92
CA LEU A 80 -0.90 -6.81 -4.93
C LEU A 80 -1.05 -8.33 -4.86
N ALA A 81 -2.28 -8.87 -4.94
CA ALA A 81 -2.51 -10.31 -4.99
C ALA A 81 -1.75 -10.98 -6.14
N ASN A 82 -1.64 -10.30 -7.28
CA ASN A 82 -0.95 -10.78 -8.48
C ASN A 82 0.55 -10.42 -8.55
N ASP A 83 1.07 -9.62 -7.63
CA ASP A 83 2.48 -9.16 -7.66
C ASP A 83 3.46 -10.25 -7.18
N ASP A 84 4.33 -10.72 -8.07
CA ASP A 84 5.30 -11.77 -7.79
C ASP A 84 6.61 -11.28 -7.16
N ARG A 85 6.82 -9.96 -7.05
CA ARG A 85 8.01 -9.35 -6.42
C ARG A 85 7.97 -9.44 -4.89
N VAL A 86 6.81 -9.79 -4.31
CA VAL A 86 6.56 -9.75 -2.88
C VAL A 86 5.82 -10.98 -2.36
N GLU A 87 5.97 -11.23 -1.06
CA GLU A 87 5.08 -12.09 -0.29
C GLU A 87 4.08 -11.20 0.46
N LYS A 88 2.83 -11.63 0.59
CA LYS A 88 1.76 -10.81 1.20
C LYS A 88 0.81 -11.63 2.06
N VAL A 89 0.32 -11.02 3.13
CA VAL A 89 -0.75 -11.56 3.97
C VAL A 89 -1.64 -10.44 4.46
N ILE A 90 -2.96 -10.65 4.40
CA ILE A 90 -3.94 -9.74 5.02
C ILE A 90 -4.21 -10.23 6.44
N LEU A 91 -4.00 -9.35 7.41
CA LEU A 91 -4.34 -9.59 8.81
C LEU A 91 -5.67 -8.89 9.12
N PRO A 92 -6.70 -9.61 9.63
CA PRO A 92 -8.00 -9.04 9.98
C PRO A 92 -7.93 -8.31 11.35
N VAL A 93 -6.94 -7.42 11.48
CA VAL A 93 -6.78 -6.54 12.64
C VAL A 93 -7.36 -5.18 12.27
N ARG A 94 -8.31 -4.70 13.08
CA ARG A 94 -9.07 -3.46 12.82
C ARG A 94 -9.70 -3.49 11.43
N ASP A 95 -9.30 -2.58 10.56
CA ASP A 95 -9.85 -2.39 9.23
C ASP A 95 -9.05 -3.11 8.13
N GLY A 96 -8.23 -4.08 8.53
CA GLY A 96 -7.39 -4.87 7.66
C GLY A 96 -6.02 -4.26 7.46
N ILE A 97 -4.98 -4.94 7.93
CA ILE A 97 -3.59 -4.56 7.66
C ILE A 97 -3.00 -5.58 6.70
N THR A 98 -2.55 -5.14 5.54
CA THR A 98 -1.77 -5.98 4.64
C THR A 98 -0.29 -5.87 4.98
N VAL A 99 0.31 -7.00 5.33
CA VAL A 99 1.75 -7.14 5.54
C VAL A 99 2.37 -7.64 4.25
N VAL A 100 3.31 -6.88 3.71
CA VAL A 100 4.05 -7.21 2.49
C VAL A 100 5.53 -7.35 2.82
N ARG A 101 6.16 -8.43 2.36
CA ARG A 101 7.61 -8.64 2.45
C ARG A 101 8.21 -8.60 1.05
N LYS A 102 9.22 -7.75 0.83
CA LYS A 102 9.97 -7.70 -0.43
C LYS A 102 10.85 -8.94 -0.55
N LYS A 103 10.76 -9.66 -1.67
CA LYS A 103 11.53 -10.90 -1.90
C LYS A 103 13.02 -10.64 -2.05
#